data_AF-A0A7Y3X2M7-F1
#
_entry.id   AF-A0A7Y3X2M7-F1
#
_cell.length_a   1.000
_cell.length_b   1.000
_cell.length_c   1.000
_cell.angle_alpha   90.00
_cell.angle_beta   90.00
_cell.angle_gamma   90.00
#
_symmetry.space_group_name_H-M   'P 1'
#
loop_
_entity.id
_entity.type
_entity.pdbx_description
1 polymer ?
#
loop_
_entity_poly.entity_id
_entity_poly.type
_entity_poly.pdbx_seq_one_letter_code
_entity_poly.pdbx_strand_id
1 'polypeptide(L)'
;MDTLIRFIKFPISFDVDKLKSDLLGILNKSWTAHYNKNDYTGKWTSVALMSTDGKSNNIFALSNTGDEMMNTEILASCPYFKEILEHFHFEKTAVRLLQLAAGAEIKPHSDHCLGYEDGSFRLHIPIITNPDVEFILDGKRLMMKEGECWYIDANFTHSVANRGNQDRIHLVIDGVRNDWTDALFYKEAPENQFVKPEITMSEEQKLLVIAELKRMNTSAANELIKNLK
;
A
#
# COMPACT_ATOMS: atom_id res chain seq x y z
N MET A 1 -11.73 -11.12 11.62
CA MET A 1 -10.73 -10.88 10.55
C MET A 1 -10.74 -11.96 9.49
N ASP A 2 -11.14 -13.21 9.79
CA ASP A 2 -11.14 -14.28 8.77
C ASP A 2 -11.98 -14.03 7.53
N THR A 3 -12.96 -13.12 7.60
CA THR A 3 -13.82 -12.74 6.49
C THR A 3 -13.28 -11.62 5.61
N LEU A 4 -12.23 -10.90 6.04
CA LEU A 4 -11.66 -9.81 5.25
C LEU A 4 -10.93 -10.38 4.04
N ILE A 5 -11.05 -9.70 2.90
CA ILE A 5 -10.31 -10.07 1.71
C ILE A 5 -8.85 -9.64 1.86
N ARG A 6 -7.93 -10.57 1.56
CA ARG A 6 -6.49 -10.31 1.71
C ARG A 6 -5.93 -9.61 0.48
N PHE A 7 -6.36 -10.01 -0.71
CA PHE A 7 -5.84 -9.48 -1.96
C PHE A 7 -6.86 -9.63 -3.07
N ILE A 8 -6.76 -8.77 -4.09
CA ILE A 8 -7.53 -8.85 -5.32
C ILE A 8 -6.55 -8.73 -6.48
N LYS A 9 -6.71 -9.57 -7.49
CA LYS A 9 -6.15 -9.33 -8.81
C LYS A 9 -7.27 -8.78 -9.68
N PHE A 10 -7.24 -7.49 -9.97
CA PHE A 10 -8.29 -6.89 -10.80
C PHE A 10 -8.20 -7.41 -12.24
N PRO A 11 -9.33 -7.50 -12.97
CA PRO A 11 -9.36 -7.80 -14.40
C PRO A 11 -8.94 -6.58 -15.24
N ILE A 12 -7.90 -5.87 -14.80
CA ILE A 12 -7.30 -4.70 -15.44
C ILE A 12 -5.85 -5.05 -15.74
N SER A 13 -5.41 -4.78 -16.97
CA SER A 13 -4.03 -4.96 -17.39
C SER A 13 -3.51 -3.73 -18.11
N PHE A 14 -2.25 -3.42 -17.88
CA PHE A 14 -1.53 -2.30 -18.48
C PHE A 14 -0.50 -2.80 -19.49
N ASP A 15 -0.19 -1.95 -20.47
CA ASP A 15 0.78 -2.20 -21.52
C ASP A 15 2.21 -2.22 -20.92
N VAL A 16 2.81 -3.40 -20.90
CA VAL A 16 4.11 -3.64 -20.26
C VAL A 16 5.23 -2.86 -20.96
N ASP A 17 5.18 -2.72 -22.27
CA ASP A 17 6.23 -2.02 -23.02
C ASP A 17 6.17 -0.52 -22.74
N LYS A 18 4.96 0.06 -22.65
CA LYS A 18 4.79 1.45 -22.23
C LYS A 18 5.19 1.69 -20.77
N LEU A 19 4.87 0.77 -19.86
CA LEU A 19 5.33 0.86 -18.46
C LEU A 19 6.86 0.89 -18.39
N LYS A 20 7.53 -0.01 -19.14
CA LYS A 20 8.99 -0.08 -19.20
C LYS A 20 9.59 1.14 -19.88
N SER A 21 8.96 1.68 -20.92
CA SER A 21 9.40 2.91 -21.59
C SER A 21 9.42 4.10 -20.62
N ASP A 22 8.36 4.31 -19.85
CA ASP A 22 8.31 5.37 -18.85
C ASP A 22 9.37 5.17 -17.75
N LEU A 23 9.49 3.93 -17.25
CA LEU A 23 10.51 3.57 -16.26
C LEU A 23 11.92 3.89 -16.75
N LEU A 24 12.27 3.47 -17.97
CA LEU A 24 13.58 3.74 -18.59
C LEU A 24 13.90 5.24 -18.62
N GLY A 25 12.90 6.09 -18.87
CA GLY A 25 13.04 7.55 -18.88
C GLY A 25 13.47 8.16 -17.55
N ILE A 26 13.29 7.44 -16.43
CA ILE A 26 13.58 7.93 -15.08
C ILE A 26 14.57 7.06 -14.29
N LEU A 27 15.11 5.98 -14.86
CA LEU A 27 16.12 5.14 -14.20
C LEU A 27 17.37 5.92 -13.78
N ASN A 28 17.73 6.97 -14.53
CA ASN A 28 18.89 7.82 -14.23
C ASN A 28 18.61 8.93 -13.20
N LYS A 29 17.37 9.02 -12.68
CA LYS A 29 17.00 9.99 -11.65
C LYS A 29 17.43 9.48 -10.26
N SER A 30 17.29 10.34 -9.26
CA SER A 30 17.65 9.99 -7.89
C SER A 30 16.59 9.06 -7.28
N TRP A 31 16.99 7.83 -6.97
CA TRP A 31 16.18 6.89 -6.19
C TRP A 31 16.58 6.96 -4.72
N THR A 32 15.63 7.30 -3.85
CA THR A 32 15.84 7.44 -2.40
C THR A 32 15.81 6.07 -1.74
N ALA A 33 16.75 5.80 -0.83
CA ALA A 33 16.70 4.58 -0.01
C ALA A 33 15.45 4.59 0.88
N HIS A 34 14.80 3.44 1.02
CA HIS A 34 13.60 3.35 1.86
C HIS A 34 13.91 3.71 3.32
N TYR A 35 13.00 4.42 3.98
CA TYR A 35 13.22 4.95 5.34
C TYR A 35 13.20 3.86 6.43
N ASN A 36 12.46 2.76 6.21
CA ASN A 36 12.34 1.62 7.11
C ASN A 36 13.56 0.68 7.11
N LYS A 37 14.75 1.19 7.49
CA LYS A 37 16.02 0.44 7.42
C LYS A 37 16.06 -0.86 8.23
N ASN A 38 15.21 -1.00 9.25
CA ASN A 38 15.16 -2.22 10.06
C ASN A 38 14.37 -3.34 9.40
N ASP A 39 13.51 -2.99 8.44
CA ASP A 39 12.51 -3.90 7.87
C ASP A 39 12.98 -4.52 6.56
N TYR A 40 14.22 -4.29 6.13
CA TYR A 40 14.77 -4.93 4.95
C TYR A 40 16.26 -5.28 5.05
N THR A 41 16.71 -6.18 4.17
CA THR A 41 18.11 -6.48 3.89
C THR A 41 18.38 -6.26 2.39
N GLY A 42 19.61 -5.94 2.03
CA GLY A 42 19.95 -5.56 0.65
C GLY A 42 19.53 -4.12 0.31
N LYS A 43 19.17 -3.86 -0.95
CA LYS A 43 18.81 -2.51 -1.43
C LYS A 43 17.31 -2.44 -1.73
N TRP A 44 16.62 -1.54 -1.02
CA TRP A 44 15.25 -1.13 -1.29
C TRP A 44 15.20 0.38 -1.51
N THR A 45 14.79 0.80 -2.70
CA THR A 45 14.76 2.20 -3.11
C THR A 45 13.41 2.59 -3.68
N SER A 46 13.09 3.88 -3.60
CA SER A 46 11.82 4.45 -4.04
C SER A 46 12.06 5.75 -4.79
N VAL A 47 11.17 6.04 -5.73
CA VAL A 47 11.05 7.38 -6.32
C VAL A 47 9.57 7.76 -6.39
N ALA A 48 9.23 8.96 -5.91
CA ALA A 48 7.87 9.44 -5.90
C ALA A 48 7.48 10.02 -7.27
N LEU A 49 6.29 9.66 -7.75
CA LEU A 49 5.65 10.29 -8.90
C LEU A 49 4.70 11.41 -8.46
N MET A 50 4.13 11.29 -7.25
CA MET A 50 3.41 12.37 -6.57
C MET A 50 3.91 12.51 -5.13
N SER A 51 4.04 13.74 -4.64
CA SER A 51 4.40 14.06 -3.25
C SER A 51 3.78 15.39 -2.81
N THR A 52 3.79 15.69 -1.52
CA THR A 52 3.23 16.93 -0.94
C THR A 52 4.00 18.19 -1.31
N ASP A 53 5.26 18.05 -1.73
CA ASP A 53 6.16 19.13 -2.13
C ASP A 53 6.52 19.11 -3.63
N GLY A 54 5.93 18.17 -4.38
CA GLY A 54 6.23 17.95 -5.80
C GLY A 54 7.68 17.53 -6.08
N LYS A 55 8.37 16.90 -5.12
CA LYS A 55 9.75 16.40 -5.26
C LYS A 55 9.81 14.88 -5.29
N SER A 56 10.50 14.33 -6.30
CA SER A 56 10.63 12.88 -6.51
C SER A 56 11.39 12.13 -5.40
N ASN A 57 12.17 12.83 -4.57
CA ASN A 57 12.89 12.25 -3.44
C ASN A 57 12.05 12.15 -2.16
N ASN A 58 10.89 12.81 -2.09
CA ASN A 58 9.95 12.74 -0.99
C ASN A 58 9.07 11.48 -1.13
N ILE A 59 9.53 10.38 -0.54
CA ILE A 59 8.95 9.04 -0.70
C ILE A 59 7.99 8.64 0.44
N PHE A 60 7.60 9.58 1.30
CA PHE A 60 6.74 9.28 2.44
C PHE A 60 5.31 8.93 1.98
N ALA A 61 4.75 7.88 2.57
CA ALA A 61 3.41 7.38 2.25
C ALA A 61 2.31 8.04 3.12
N LEU A 62 2.71 8.80 4.15
CA LEU A 62 1.81 9.46 5.09
C LEU A 62 1.72 10.94 4.73
N SER A 63 0.70 11.31 3.98
CA SER A 63 0.19 12.67 3.94
C SER A 63 -0.89 12.82 5.02
N ASN A 64 -0.96 13.95 5.71
CA ASN A 64 -2.08 14.20 6.61
C ASN A 64 -3.35 14.42 5.76
N THR A 65 -4.51 14.08 6.31
CA THR A 65 -5.80 14.41 5.68
C THR A 65 -5.85 15.91 5.36
N GLY A 66 -5.88 16.25 4.07
CA GLY A 66 -5.92 17.63 3.57
C GLY A 66 -4.64 18.13 2.90
N ASP A 67 -3.55 17.38 2.92
CA ASP A 67 -2.35 17.73 2.15
C ASP A 67 -2.59 17.46 0.65
N GLU A 68 -2.45 18.48 -0.18
CA GLU A 68 -2.63 18.36 -1.63
C GLU A 68 -1.44 17.63 -2.26
N MET A 69 -1.71 16.51 -2.92
CA MET A 69 -0.69 15.73 -3.62
C MET A 69 -0.38 16.34 -4.98
N MET A 70 0.90 16.64 -5.22
CA MET A 70 1.38 17.29 -6.44
C MET A 70 2.16 16.32 -7.30
N ASN A 71 2.04 16.46 -8.61
CA ASN A 71 2.91 15.77 -9.56
C ASN A 71 4.37 16.19 -9.33
N THR A 72 5.26 15.20 -9.22
CA THR A 72 6.69 15.46 -9.11
C THR A 72 7.30 15.85 -10.45
N GLU A 73 8.51 16.39 -10.42
CA GLU A 73 9.25 16.80 -11.61
C GLU A 73 9.53 15.66 -12.59
N ILE A 74 9.54 14.41 -12.13
CA ILE A 74 9.84 13.24 -12.97
C ILE A 74 8.61 12.70 -13.69
N LEU A 75 7.40 12.89 -13.13
CA LEU A 75 6.16 12.40 -13.73
C LEU A 75 5.91 13.11 -15.07
N ALA A 76 6.41 14.34 -15.23
CA ALA A 76 6.37 15.09 -16.48
C ALA A 76 6.89 14.30 -17.70
N SER A 77 7.90 13.44 -17.49
CA SER A 77 8.54 12.61 -18.51
C SER A 77 7.93 11.21 -18.66
N CYS A 78 6.86 10.89 -17.92
CA CYS A 78 6.23 9.57 -17.88
C CYS A 78 4.76 9.65 -18.37
N PRO A 79 4.52 9.75 -19.69
CA PRO A 79 3.18 9.91 -20.24
C PRO A 79 2.24 8.74 -19.92
N TYR A 80 2.74 7.50 -19.88
CA TYR A 80 1.90 6.34 -19.62
C TYR A 80 1.54 6.20 -18.14
N PHE A 81 2.46 6.51 -17.22
CA PHE A 81 2.11 6.61 -15.80
C PHE A 81 1.05 7.68 -15.56
N LYS A 82 1.13 8.84 -16.25
CA LYS A 82 0.05 9.84 -16.17
C LYS A 82 -1.30 9.29 -16.64
N GLU A 83 -1.34 8.62 -17.79
CA GLU A 83 -2.55 7.99 -18.32
C GLU A 83 -3.17 7.00 -17.31
N ILE A 84 -2.33 6.17 -16.66
CA ILE A 84 -2.76 5.25 -15.61
C ILE A 84 -3.34 6.00 -14.41
N LEU A 85 -2.69 7.07 -13.95
CA LEU A 85 -3.16 7.84 -12.81
C LEU A 85 -4.49 8.57 -13.11
N GLU A 86 -4.68 9.03 -14.33
CA GLU A 86 -5.92 9.66 -14.80
C GLU A 86 -7.08 8.65 -14.94
N HIS A 87 -6.78 7.38 -15.25
CA HIS A 87 -7.75 6.29 -15.30
C HIS A 87 -8.36 5.96 -13.93
N PHE A 88 -7.59 6.15 -12.86
CA PHE A 88 -8.03 5.85 -11.50
C PHE A 88 -8.76 7.06 -10.88
N HIS A 89 -10.09 6.97 -10.74
CA HIS A 89 -10.93 8.07 -10.26
C HIS A 89 -11.10 8.10 -8.72
N PHE A 90 -9.97 8.16 -8.01
CA PHE A 90 -9.92 8.35 -6.56
C PHE A 90 -8.81 9.31 -6.16
N GLU A 91 -8.93 9.85 -4.95
CA GLU A 91 -7.90 10.68 -4.33
C GLU A 91 -6.67 9.83 -4.00
N LYS A 92 -5.53 10.21 -4.57
CA LYS A 92 -4.26 9.49 -4.39
C LYS A 92 -3.50 10.16 -3.26
N THR A 93 -3.15 9.39 -2.24
CA THR A 93 -2.41 9.88 -1.07
C THR A 93 -0.91 9.67 -1.22
N ALA A 94 -0.49 8.71 -2.04
CA ALA A 94 0.91 8.55 -2.44
C ALA A 94 1.02 7.78 -3.76
N VAL A 95 1.95 8.19 -4.63
CA VAL A 95 2.25 7.47 -5.88
C VAL A 95 3.76 7.37 -6.02
N ARG A 96 4.27 6.14 -6.12
CA ARG A 96 5.72 5.87 -6.14
C ARG A 96 6.07 4.60 -6.89
N LEU A 97 7.31 4.55 -7.36
CA LEU A 97 7.92 3.31 -7.83
C LEU A 97 8.77 2.73 -6.71
N LEU A 98 8.56 1.45 -6.38
CA LEU A 98 9.34 0.73 -5.38
C LEU A 98 10.22 -0.32 -6.06
N GLN A 99 11.53 -0.15 -5.94
CA GLN A 99 12.55 -1.06 -6.43
C GLN A 99 13.13 -1.89 -5.27
N LEU A 100 12.97 -3.20 -5.33
CA LEU A 100 13.66 -4.16 -4.48
C LEU A 100 14.74 -4.86 -5.31
N ALA A 101 16.01 -4.62 -4.98
CA ALA A 101 17.12 -5.15 -5.75
C ALA A 101 17.16 -6.68 -5.74
N ALA A 102 17.80 -7.29 -6.74
CA ALA A 102 18.09 -8.73 -6.73
C ALA A 102 18.76 -9.16 -5.41
N GLY A 103 18.26 -10.22 -4.79
CA GLY A 103 18.73 -10.74 -3.50
C GLY A 103 18.28 -9.96 -2.26
N ALA A 104 17.58 -8.84 -2.41
CA ALA A 104 17.06 -8.06 -1.29
C ALA A 104 15.75 -8.65 -0.74
N GLU A 105 15.48 -8.37 0.54
CA GLU A 105 14.32 -8.89 1.27
C GLU A 105 13.71 -7.80 2.14
N ILE A 106 12.39 -7.69 2.13
CA ILE A 106 11.57 -6.95 3.08
C ILE A 106 11.00 -7.97 4.06
N LYS A 107 11.34 -7.80 5.34
CA LYS A 107 10.98 -8.69 6.44
C LYS A 107 9.46 -8.67 6.69
N PRO A 108 8.91 -9.70 7.34
CA PRO A 108 7.51 -9.72 7.76
C PRO A 108 7.13 -8.48 8.60
N HIS A 109 6.14 -7.71 8.14
CA HIS A 109 5.60 -6.53 8.82
C HIS A 109 4.13 -6.31 8.46
N SER A 110 3.49 -5.35 9.12
CA SER A 110 2.15 -4.83 8.82
C SER A 110 2.25 -3.31 8.77
N ASP A 111 1.61 -2.67 7.79
CA ASP A 111 1.69 -1.21 7.62
C ASP A 111 0.64 -0.44 8.46
N HIS A 112 -0.44 -1.13 8.87
CA HIS A 112 -1.60 -0.60 9.58
C HIS A 112 -2.37 0.52 8.82
N CYS A 113 -3.70 0.51 8.93
CA CYS A 113 -4.58 1.54 8.33
C CYS A 113 -4.44 1.67 6.80
N LEU A 114 -4.18 0.55 6.11
CA LEU A 114 -4.07 0.45 4.65
C LEU A 114 -4.91 -0.67 4.04
N GLY A 115 -5.87 -1.19 4.82
CA GLY A 115 -6.92 -2.06 4.34
C GLY A 115 -8.12 -1.26 3.84
N TYR A 116 -8.82 -1.79 2.84
CA TYR A 116 -10.00 -1.15 2.24
C TYR A 116 -11.11 -0.88 3.27
N GLU A 117 -11.16 -1.68 4.34
CA GLU A 117 -12.03 -1.51 5.50
C GLU A 117 -11.67 -0.32 6.41
N ASP A 118 -10.47 0.23 6.28
CA ASP A 118 -10.03 1.45 6.98
C ASP A 118 -10.29 2.72 6.14
N GLY A 119 -10.90 2.59 4.96
CA GLY A 119 -11.17 3.72 4.05
C GLY A 119 -9.98 4.13 3.19
N SER A 120 -8.92 3.32 3.16
CA SER A 120 -7.71 3.52 2.37
C SER A 120 -7.32 2.22 1.67
N PHE A 121 -6.44 2.27 0.67
CA PHE A 121 -5.94 1.05 0.04
C PHE A 121 -4.64 1.30 -0.71
N ARG A 122 -3.94 0.19 -1.02
CA ARG A 122 -2.73 0.18 -1.84
C ARG A 122 -2.91 -0.71 -3.06
N LEU A 123 -2.66 -0.13 -4.23
CA LEU A 123 -2.54 -0.86 -5.48
C LEU A 123 -1.07 -1.10 -5.83
N HIS A 124 -0.80 -2.26 -6.42
CA HIS A 124 0.47 -2.66 -7.00
C HIS A 124 0.29 -2.98 -8.48
N ILE A 125 1.11 -2.36 -9.33
CA ILE A 125 1.23 -2.67 -10.75
C ILE A 125 2.69 -3.08 -11.01
N PRO A 126 2.99 -4.38 -11.19
CA PRO A 126 4.36 -4.82 -11.48
C PRO A 126 4.81 -4.33 -12.85
N ILE A 127 5.99 -3.69 -12.91
CA ILE A 127 6.62 -3.24 -14.16
C ILE A 127 7.76 -4.18 -14.54
N ILE A 128 8.59 -4.52 -13.55
CA ILE A 128 9.62 -5.54 -13.63
C ILE A 128 9.42 -6.48 -12.44
N THR A 129 9.28 -7.77 -12.72
CA THR A 129 9.14 -8.82 -11.69
C THR A 129 9.71 -10.13 -12.24
N ASN A 130 9.84 -11.16 -11.41
CA ASN A 130 10.34 -12.47 -11.85
C ASN A 130 9.67 -13.61 -11.05
N PRO A 131 9.68 -14.85 -11.57
CA PRO A 131 9.10 -16.01 -10.89
C PRO A 131 9.72 -16.35 -9.53
N ASP A 132 10.92 -15.82 -9.23
CA ASP A 132 11.63 -16.03 -7.96
C ASP A 132 11.33 -14.93 -6.93
N VAL A 133 10.45 -13.98 -7.24
CA VAL A 133 9.90 -13.06 -6.24
C VAL A 133 8.91 -13.81 -5.35
N GLU A 134 9.17 -13.76 -4.04
CA GLU A 134 8.32 -14.33 -3.00
C GLU A 134 7.62 -13.18 -2.29
N PHE A 135 6.45 -12.77 -2.79
CA PHE A 135 5.55 -11.90 -2.07
C PHE A 135 4.64 -12.77 -1.21
N ILE A 136 4.83 -12.77 0.10
CA ILE A 136 3.98 -13.52 1.05
C ILE A 136 3.04 -12.55 1.74
N LEU A 137 1.74 -12.84 1.71
CA LEU A 137 0.68 -12.10 2.40
C LEU A 137 -0.20 -13.09 3.16
N ASP A 138 -0.32 -12.91 4.47
CA ASP A 138 -1.12 -13.79 5.35
C ASP A 138 -0.79 -15.29 5.12
N GLY A 139 0.51 -15.59 5.02
CA GLY A 139 1.02 -16.94 4.76
C GLY A 139 0.88 -17.45 3.32
N LYS A 140 0.26 -16.69 2.41
CA LYS A 140 0.06 -17.07 1.01
C LYS A 140 1.02 -16.34 0.08
N ARG A 141 1.66 -17.08 -0.82
CA ARG A 141 2.48 -16.51 -1.89
C ARG A 141 1.62 -15.94 -3.01
N LEU A 142 1.84 -14.67 -3.36
CA LEU A 142 1.22 -13.98 -4.49
C LEU A 142 2.18 -13.95 -5.68
N MET A 143 1.69 -14.35 -6.84
CA MET A 143 2.45 -14.37 -8.10
C MET A 143 1.97 -13.24 -9.01
N MET A 144 2.43 -12.02 -8.75
CA MET A 144 2.06 -10.83 -9.51
C MET A 144 2.90 -10.74 -10.79
N LYS A 145 2.26 -10.68 -11.96
CA LYS A 145 2.93 -10.58 -13.27
C LYS A 145 2.97 -9.14 -13.77
N GLU A 146 3.89 -8.87 -14.69
CA GLU A 146 4.04 -7.56 -15.33
C GLU A 146 2.71 -7.08 -15.93
N GLY A 147 2.37 -5.81 -15.71
CA GLY A 147 1.16 -5.18 -16.22
C GLY A 147 -0.13 -5.52 -15.46
N GLU A 148 -0.13 -6.46 -14.52
CA GLU A 148 -1.33 -6.77 -13.73
C GLU A 148 -1.61 -5.69 -12.67
N CYS A 149 -2.86 -5.53 -12.26
CA CYS A 149 -3.26 -4.64 -11.16
C CYS A 149 -3.69 -5.46 -9.93
N TRP A 150 -3.07 -5.19 -8.79
CA TRP A 150 -3.31 -5.92 -7.55
C TRP A 150 -3.64 -4.98 -6.40
N TYR A 151 -4.66 -5.31 -5.62
CA TYR A 151 -4.82 -4.82 -4.25
C TYR A 151 -4.24 -5.85 -3.28
N ILE A 152 -3.56 -5.37 -2.24
CA ILE A 152 -3.23 -6.15 -1.05
C ILE A 152 -3.69 -5.41 0.20
N ASP A 153 -4.23 -6.14 1.15
CA ASP A 153 -4.52 -5.62 2.47
C ASP A 153 -3.25 -5.64 3.32
N ALA A 154 -2.61 -4.47 3.44
CA ALA A 154 -1.36 -4.30 4.16
C ALA A 154 -1.53 -4.29 5.70
N ASN A 155 -2.76 -4.44 6.21
CA ASN A 155 -2.99 -4.71 7.64
C ASN A 155 -2.52 -6.11 8.03
N PHE A 156 -2.63 -7.07 7.11
CA PHE A 156 -2.12 -8.42 7.32
C PHE A 156 -0.61 -8.48 7.16
N THR A 157 0.01 -9.39 7.90
CA THR A 157 1.46 -9.58 7.84
C THR A 157 1.87 -9.95 6.42
N HIS A 158 2.84 -9.22 5.89
CA HIS A 158 3.38 -9.43 4.57
C HIS A 158 4.91 -9.25 4.53
N SER A 159 5.52 -9.91 3.55
CA SER A 159 6.96 -9.87 3.29
C SER A 159 7.24 -10.03 1.81
N VAL A 160 8.40 -9.57 1.36
CA VAL A 160 8.82 -9.70 -0.04
C VAL A 160 10.28 -10.08 -0.11
N ALA A 161 10.61 -11.22 -0.70
CA ALA A 161 11.98 -11.56 -1.03
C ALA A 161 12.17 -11.61 -2.54
N ASN A 162 13.15 -10.87 -3.08
CA ASN A 162 13.53 -10.99 -4.47
C ASN A 162 14.67 -12.01 -4.60
N ARG A 163 14.33 -13.29 -4.79
CA ARG A 163 15.32 -14.37 -4.93
C ARG A 163 15.88 -14.52 -6.34
N GLY A 164 15.40 -13.71 -7.28
CA GLY A 164 15.87 -13.70 -8.66
C GLY A 164 17.17 -12.92 -8.86
N ASN A 165 17.61 -12.86 -10.12
CA ASN A 165 18.82 -12.15 -10.57
C ASN A 165 18.54 -10.76 -11.17
N GLN A 166 17.28 -10.32 -11.17
CA GLN A 166 16.88 -9.00 -11.67
C GLN A 166 16.12 -8.22 -10.59
N ASP A 167 16.25 -6.91 -10.64
CA ASP A 167 15.52 -6.02 -9.74
C ASP A 167 14.01 -6.13 -9.97
N ARG A 168 13.24 -6.01 -8.88
CA ARG A 168 11.79 -5.99 -8.90
C ARG A 168 11.32 -4.56 -8.73
N ILE A 169 10.52 -4.05 -9.66
CA ILE A 169 10.01 -2.67 -9.67
C ILE A 169 8.50 -2.69 -9.87
N HIS A 170 7.76 -2.14 -8.91
CA HIS A 170 6.31 -1.97 -9.01
C HIS A 170 5.96 -0.48 -8.91
N LEU A 171 4.96 -0.07 -9.68
CA LEU A 171 4.19 1.14 -9.41
C LEU A 171 3.23 0.85 -8.25
N VAL A 172 3.28 1.71 -7.24
CA VAL A 172 2.48 1.62 -6.02
C VAL A 172 1.67 2.90 -5.86
N ILE A 173 0.36 2.73 -5.71
CA ILE A 173 -0.61 3.82 -5.61
C ILE A 173 -1.40 3.61 -4.32
N ASP A 174 -1.26 4.53 -3.38
CA ASP A 174 -2.09 4.60 -2.19
C ASP A 174 -3.24 5.57 -2.45
N GLY A 175 -4.45 5.22 -2.02
CA GLY A 175 -5.65 6.01 -2.29
C GLY A 175 -6.70 5.95 -1.20
N VAL A 176 -7.63 6.91 -1.25
CA VAL A 176 -8.80 6.98 -0.37
C VAL A 176 -9.98 6.30 -1.04
N ARG A 177 -10.69 5.47 -0.26
CA ARG A 177 -11.92 4.81 -0.68
C ARG A 177 -13.01 5.83 -1.01
N ASN A 178 -13.70 5.62 -2.12
CA ASN A 178 -14.86 6.38 -2.57
C ASN A 178 -15.83 5.50 -3.38
N ASP A 179 -16.97 6.07 -3.80
CA ASP A 179 -18.01 5.37 -4.58
C ASP A 179 -17.47 4.71 -5.87
N TRP A 180 -16.50 5.32 -6.54
CA TRP A 180 -15.89 4.75 -7.75
C TRP A 180 -15.08 3.49 -7.41
N THR A 181 -14.29 3.55 -6.34
CA THR A 181 -13.55 2.37 -5.87
C THR A 181 -14.47 1.29 -5.34
N ASP A 182 -15.58 1.65 -4.69
CA ASP A 182 -16.56 0.66 -4.19
C ASP A 182 -17.10 -0.15 -5.38
N ALA A 183 -17.48 0.52 -6.46
CA ALA A 183 -17.92 -0.13 -7.70
C ALA A 183 -16.84 -1.02 -8.35
N LEU A 184 -15.54 -0.72 -8.13
CA LEU A 184 -14.43 -1.54 -8.61
C LEU A 184 -14.22 -2.76 -7.72
N PHE A 185 -14.15 -2.58 -6.40
CA PHE A 185 -13.85 -3.63 -5.43
C PHE A 185 -15.01 -4.62 -5.26
N TYR A 186 -16.25 -4.13 -5.28
CA TYR A 186 -17.45 -4.96 -5.08
C TYR A 186 -17.79 -5.87 -6.26
N LYS A 187 -17.16 -5.64 -7.42
CA LYS A 187 -17.21 -6.60 -8.53
C LYS A 187 -16.38 -7.85 -8.26
N GLU A 188 -15.36 -7.73 -7.41
CA GLU A 188 -14.37 -8.79 -7.18
C GLU A 188 -14.65 -9.56 -5.88
N ALA A 189 -15.32 -8.94 -4.90
CA ALA A 189 -15.74 -9.61 -3.68
C ALA A 189 -16.98 -8.97 -3.04
N PRO A 190 -17.74 -9.70 -2.20
CA PRO A 190 -18.90 -9.16 -1.51
C PRO A 190 -18.53 -8.05 -0.51
N GLU A 191 -19.42 -7.07 -0.35
CA GLU A 191 -19.21 -5.88 0.49
C GLU A 191 -18.79 -6.20 1.94
N ASN A 192 -19.33 -7.27 2.52
CA ASN A 192 -19.03 -7.68 3.89
C ASN A 192 -17.58 -8.11 4.12
N GLN A 193 -16.80 -8.36 3.05
CA GLN A 193 -15.36 -8.64 3.14
C GLN A 193 -14.50 -7.37 3.23
N PHE A 194 -15.15 -6.20 3.16
CA PHE A 194 -14.53 -4.87 3.21
C PHE A 194 -15.03 -4.04 4.39
N VAL A 195 -15.77 -4.65 5.30
CA VAL A 195 -16.29 -4.00 6.50
C VAL A 195 -15.50 -4.48 7.68
N LYS A 196 -14.92 -3.53 8.41
CA LYS A 196 -14.17 -3.84 9.64
C LYS A 196 -15.10 -4.56 10.60
N PRO A 197 -14.75 -5.76 11.09
CA PRO A 197 -15.61 -6.47 12.03
C PRO A 197 -15.82 -5.57 13.26
N GLU A 198 -17.08 -5.33 13.64
CA GLU A 198 -17.35 -4.69 14.91
C GLU A 198 -16.77 -5.55 16.03
N ILE A 199 -15.81 -4.99 16.77
CA ILE A 199 -15.31 -5.61 17.99
C ILE A 199 -16.43 -5.48 19.03
N THR A 200 -17.32 -6.46 19.05
CA THR A 200 -18.34 -6.60 20.08
C THR A 200 -17.67 -7.17 21.32
N MET A 201 -17.26 -6.29 22.23
CA MET A 201 -16.83 -6.68 23.57
C MET A 201 -18.05 -7.07 24.39
N SER A 202 -18.00 -8.22 25.06
CA SER A 202 -18.96 -8.51 26.14
C SER A 202 -18.85 -7.45 27.24
N GLU A 203 -19.93 -7.23 27.99
CA GLU A 203 -19.93 -6.28 29.11
C GLU A 203 -18.82 -6.58 30.14
N GLU A 204 -18.52 -7.86 30.37
CA GLU A 204 -17.42 -8.28 31.23
C GLU A 204 -16.04 -7.86 30.69
N GLN A 205 -15.81 -8.02 29.39
CA GLN A 205 -14.57 -7.58 28.73
C GLN A 205 -14.44 -6.05 28.73
N LYS A 206 -15.54 -5.31 28.51
CA LYS A 206 -15.54 -3.84 28.59
C LYS A 206 -15.14 -3.38 29.98
N LEU A 207 -15.71 -3.99 31.03
CA LEU A 207 -15.38 -3.67 32.41
C LEU A 207 -13.91 -3.95 32.75
N LEU A 208 -13.34 -5.04 32.24
CA LEU A 208 -11.92 -5.36 32.41
C LEU A 208 -11.01 -4.33 31.72
N VAL A 209 -11.31 -3.95 30.47
CA VAL A 209 -10.53 -2.93 29.76
C VAL A 209 -10.66 -1.56 30.44
N ILE A 210 -11.85 -1.17 30.87
CA ILE A 210 -12.06 0.07 31.63
C ILE A 210 -11.27 0.05 32.94
N ALA A 211 -11.21 -1.09 33.65
CA ALA A 211 -10.44 -1.21 34.88
C ALA A 211 -8.94 -1.03 34.63
N GLU A 212 -8.41 -1.58 33.54
CA GLU A 212 -6.99 -1.46 33.20
C GLU A 212 -6.64 -0.05 32.69
N LEU A 213 -7.49 0.56 31.84
CA LEU A 213 -7.33 1.95 31.41
C LEU A 213 -7.35 2.92 32.60
N LYS A 214 -8.21 2.68 33.61
CA LYS A 214 -8.22 3.47 34.84
C LYS A 214 -6.91 3.36 35.61
N ARG A 215 -6.25 2.20 35.60
CA ARG A 215 -4.94 1.99 36.25
C ARG A 215 -3.81 2.74 35.53
N MET A 216 -3.88 2.86 34.20
CA MET A 216 -2.89 3.62 33.43
C MET A 216 -2.88 5.11 33.77
N ASN A 217 -4.02 5.67 34.21
CA ASN A 217 -4.17 7.05 34.70
C ASN A 217 -3.56 8.11 33.76
N THR A 218 -3.75 7.95 32.45
CA THR A 218 -3.33 8.93 31.44
C THR A 218 -4.53 9.67 30.86
N SER A 219 -4.30 10.85 30.29
CA SER A 219 -5.33 11.59 29.54
C SER A 219 -5.91 10.75 28.40
N ALA A 220 -5.06 10.05 27.65
CA ALA A 220 -5.47 9.16 26.56
C ALA A 220 -6.34 7.99 27.06
N ALA A 221 -5.99 7.37 28.19
CA ALA A 221 -6.79 6.30 28.77
C ALA A 221 -8.18 6.77 29.23
N ASN A 222 -8.28 8.00 29.75
CA ASN A 222 -9.55 8.60 30.14
C ASN A 222 -10.47 8.91 28.94
N GLU A 223 -9.91 9.28 27.79
CA GLU A 223 -10.68 9.43 26.55
C GLU A 223 -11.17 8.08 26.01
N LEU A 224 -10.31 7.05 26.01
CA LEU A 224 -10.70 5.70 25.63
C LEU A 224 -11.83 5.15 26.52
N ILE A 225 -11.81 5.41 27.83
CA ILE A 225 -12.89 5.01 28.74
C ILE A 225 -14.23 5.68 28.38
N LYS A 226 -14.23 6.93 27.91
CA LYS A 226 -15.47 7.61 27.48
C LYS A 226 -16.08 6.96 26.25
N ASN A 227 -15.25 6.43 25.34
CA ASN A 227 -15.70 5.75 24.13
C ASN A 227 -16.16 4.30 24.39
N LEU A 228 -15.87 3.74 25.58
CA LEU A 228 -16.23 2.38 25.99
C LEU A 228 -17.47 2.31 26.90
N LYS A 229 -18.04 3.45 27.31
CA LYS A 229 -19.27 3.57 28.11
C LYS A 229 -20.46 3.90 27.22
#